data_AF-A0A821YRI0-F1
#
_entry.id   AF-A0A821YRI0-F1
#
_cell.length_a   1.000
_cell.length_b   1.000
_cell.length_c   1.000
_cell.angle_alpha   90.00
_cell.angle_beta   90.00
_cell.angle_gamma   90.00
#
_symmetry.space_group_name_H-M   'P 1'
#
loop_
_entity.id
_entity.type
_entity.pdbx_description
1 polymer ?
#
loop_
_entity_poly.entity_id
_entity_poly.type
_entity_poly.pdbx_seq_one_letter_code
_entity_poly.pdbx_strand_id
1 'polypeptide(L)'
;MKESSSELLFGRLLFYLGEYKTAGTYVKEIAPILLGKDKYESLARFCFDIGRRYYLNGEIDFALDTYYSTLKYSTNHTLVACTLFTIANVYFERNDYERALDYYQKIVESEKALYDCDSLPSAVYTTMGIIYQSMEETTQNIIAPKPGTK
;
A
#
# COMPACT_ATOMS: atom_id res chain seq x y z
N MET A 1 -2.22 25.14 -21.22
CA MET A 1 -2.05 23.68 -21.00
C MET A 1 -0.63 23.25 -20.57
N LYS A 2 0.31 24.16 -20.26
CA LYS A 2 1.66 23.79 -19.77
C LYS A 2 1.83 23.85 -18.24
N GLU A 3 0.86 24.42 -17.53
CA GLU A 3 0.97 24.64 -16.08
C GLU A 3 0.96 23.32 -15.32
N SER A 4 -0.01 22.43 -15.59
CA SER A 4 -0.27 21.15 -14.89
C SER A 4 0.89 20.15 -14.77
N SER A 5 1.99 20.35 -15.49
CA SER A 5 3.19 19.51 -15.40
C SER A 5 4.20 20.03 -14.38
N SER A 6 4.14 21.34 -14.07
CA SER A 6 5.07 22.02 -13.17
C SER A 6 4.75 21.75 -11.69
N GLU A 7 3.48 21.54 -11.36
CA GLU A 7 3.02 21.30 -9.99
C GLU A 7 3.50 19.93 -9.52
N LEU A 8 3.35 18.88 -10.34
CA LEU A 8 3.90 17.56 -9.98
C LEU A 8 5.44 17.57 -9.95
N LEU A 9 6.09 18.42 -10.76
CA LEU A 9 7.55 18.54 -10.78
C LEU A 9 8.09 19.11 -9.46
N PHE A 10 7.37 20.05 -8.82
CA PHE A 10 7.75 20.58 -7.52
C PHE A 10 7.78 19.48 -6.45
N GLY A 11 6.73 18.66 -6.36
CA GLY A 11 6.70 17.51 -5.45
C GLY A 11 7.86 16.54 -5.70
N ARG A 12 8.18 16.27 -6.98
CA ARG A 12 9.33 15.43 -7.36
C ARG A 12 10.66 16.05 -6.95
N LEU A 13 10.82 17.36 -7.11
CA LEU A 13 12.03 18.06 -6.68
C LEU A 13 12.23 17.92 -5.17
N LEU A 14 11.19 18.16 -4.37
CA LEU A 14 11.24 17.93 -2.92
C LEU A 14 11.65 16.49 -2.59
N PHE A 15 11.09 15.51 -3.30
CA PHE A 15 11.45 14.11 -3.12
C PHE A 15 12.93 13.82 -3.42
N TYR A 16 13.47 14.35 -4.52
CA TYR A 16 14.88 14.17 -4.87
C TYR A 16 15.84 14.91 -3.93
N LEU A 17 15.38 15.99 -3.28
CA LEU A 17 16.12 16.69 -2.24
C LEU A 17 16.09 15.95 -0.88
N GLY A 18 15.32 14.87 -0.75
CA GLY A 18 15.18 14.12 0.50
C GLY A 18 14.10 14.69 1.44
N GLU A 19 13.37 15.72 1.02
CA GLU A 19 12.30 16.37 1.77
C GLU A 19 10.99 15.56 1.69
N TYR A 20 11.04 14.29 2.10
CA TYR A 20 9.95 13.33 1.90
C TYR A 20 8.65 13.76 2.59
N LYS A 21 8.74 14.30 3.82
CA LYS A 21 7.60 14.83 4.59
C LYS A 21 6.87 15.94 3.84
N THR A 22 7.64 16.90 3.34
CA THR A 22 7.12 18.01 2.55
C THR A 22 6.55 17.54 1.22
N ALA A 23 7.23 16.61 0.54
CA ALA A 23 6.74 16.02 -0.70
C ALA A 23 5.42 15.26 -0.49
N GLY A 24 5.32 14.45 0.57
CA GLY A 24 4.12 13.71 0.95
C GLY A 24 2.94 14.64 1.23
N THR A 25 3.15 15.68 2.04
CA THR A 25 2.12 16.69 2.33
C THR A 25 1.67 17.38 1.04
N TYR A 26 2.63 17.77 0.20
CA TYR A 26 2.35 18.44 -1.08
C TYR A 26 1.47 17.58 -2.00
N VAL A 27 1.82 16.30 -2.22
CA VAL A 27 1.06 15.42 -3.12
C VAL A 27 -0.32 15.05 -2.57
N LYS A 28 -0.50 15.08 -1.25
CA LYS A 28 -1.76 14.75 -0.60
C LYS A 28 -2.73 15.92 -0.53
N GLU A 29 -2.23 17.12 -0.24
CA GLU A 29 -3.06 18.26 0.11
C GLU A 29 -3.11 19.31 -1.01
N ILE A 30 -1.99 19.57 -1.67
CA ILE A 30 -1.86 20.69 -2.61
C ILE A 30 -2.04 20.22 -4.05
N ALA A 31 -1.30 19.18 -4.47
CA ALA A 31 -1.34 18.69 -5.83
C ALA A 31 -2.76 18.33 -6.33
N PRO A 32 -3.66 17.68 -5.55
CA PRO A 32 -5.01 17.35 -6.03
C PRO A 32 -5.89 18.56 -6.34
N ILE A 33 -5.61 19.71 -5.72
CA ILE A 33 -6.33 20.98 -5.92
C ILE A 33 -5.86 21.65 -7.21
N LEU A 34 -4.55 21.58 -7.48
CA LEU A 34 -3.93 22.23 -8.64
C LEU A 34 -4.03 21.39 -9.91
N LEU A 35 -4.09 20.07 -9.78
CA LEU A 35 -4.06 19.15 -10.90
C LEU A 35 -5.46 18.87 -11.47
N GLY A 36 -5.56 18.85 -12.80
CA GLY A 36 -6.70 18.28 -13.50
C GLY A 36 -6.78 16.76 -13.32
N LYS A 37 -7.98 16.19 -13.43
CA LYS A 37 -8.22 14.74 -13.30
C LYS A 37 -7.37 13.90 -14.27
N ASP A 38 -6.98 14.46 -15.40
CA ASP A 38 -6.08 13.81 -16.38
C ASP A 38 -4.68 13.51 -15.82
N LYS A 39 -4.30 14.14 -14.70
CA LYS A 39 -3.01 13.94 -14.02
C LYS A 39 -3.09 13.03 -12.81
N TYR A 40 -4.27 12.59 -12.39
CA TYR A 40 -4.44 11.79 -11.17
C TYR A 40 -3.69 10.47 -11.22
N GLU A 41 -3.55 9.84 -12.39
CA GLU A 41 -2.75 8.62 -12.52
C GLU A 41 -1.24 8.88 -12.33
N SER A 42 -0.75 10.04 -12.76
CA SER A 42 0.64 10.43 -12.51
C SER A 42 0.87 10.83 -11.05
N LEU A 43 -0.13 11.45 -10.42
CA LEU A 43 -0.13 11.73 -8.99
C LEU A 43 -0.13 10.44 -8.17
N ALA A 44 -0.98 9.47 -8.51
CA ALA A 44 -1.08 8.19 -7.82
C ALA A 44 0.24 7.42 -7.86
N ARG A 45 0.88 7.32 -9.03
CA ARG A 45 2.22 6.71 -9.16
C ARG A 45 3.23 7.39 -8.25
N PHE A 46 3.19 8.72 -8.18
CA PHE A 46 4.12 9.45 -7.34
C PHE A 46 3.84 9.30 -5.83
N CYS A 47 2.57 9.25 -5.44
CA CYS A 47 2.17 8.86 -4.08
C CYS A 47 2.71 7.47 -3.72
N PHE A 48 2.62 6.50 -4.63
CA PHE A 48 3.16 5.16 -4.39
C PHE A 48 4.68 5.17 -4.16
N ASP A 49 5.43 5.94 -4.95
CA ASP A 49 6.88 6.08 -4.78
C ASP A 49 7.26 6.74 -3.44
N ILE A 50 6.52 7.77 -3.03
CA ILE A 50 6.69 8.42 -1.72
C ILE A 50 6.37 7.44 -0.59
N GLY A 51 5.25 6.71 -0.68
CA GLY A 51 4.86 5.68 0.29
C GLY A 51 5.94 4.62 0.45
N ARG A 52 6.51 4.13 -0.66
CA ARG A 52 7.66 3.20 -0.64
C ARG A 52 8.85 3.78 0.06
N ARG A 53 9.12 5.08 -0.11
CA ARG A 53 10.24 5.72 0.56
C ARG A 53 10.03 5.84 2.07
N TYR A 54 8.82 6.21 2.52
CA TYR A 54 8.49 6.19 3.94
C TYR A 54 8.60 4.79 4.55
N TYR A 55 8.08 3.78 3.86
CA TYR A 55 8.18 2.39 4.34
C TYR A 55 9.63 1.96 4.54
N LEU A 56 10.51 2.24 3.57
CA LEU A 56 11.95 1.95 3.67
C LEU A 56 12.65 2.72 4.79
N ASN A 57 12.13 3.88 5.18
CA ASN A 57 12.64 4.67 6.31
C ASN A 57 12.04 4.24 7.66
N GLY A 58 11.13 3.25 7.68
CA GLY A 58 10.41 2.83 8.89
C GLY A 58 9.26 3.78 9.29
N GLU A 59 8.94 4.76 8.47
CA GLU A 59 7.85 5.72 8.68
C GLU A 59 6.50 5.13 8.26
N ILE A 60 6.11 4.02 8.89
CA ILE A 60 5.03 3.14 8.39
C ILE A 60 3.67 3.83 8.29
N ASP A 61 3.30 4.70 9.25
CA ASP A 61 1.99 5.36 9.21
C ASP A 61 1.89 6.38 8.07
N PHE A 62 2.98 7.11 7.78
CA PHE A 62 3.06 7.98 6.61
C PHE A 62 3.06 7.19 5.30
N ALA A 63 3.67 6.00 5.29
CA ALA A 63 3.62 5.10 4.15
C ALA A 63 2.19 4.67 3.83
N LEU A 64 1.46 4.16 4.83
CA LEU A 64 0.06 3.72 4.69
C LEU A 64 -0.85 4.84 4.20
N ASP A 65 -0.77 6.02 4.82
CA ASP A 65 -1.54 7.20 4.45
C ASP A 65 -1.27 7.66 3.00
N THR A 66 -0.01 7.56 2.55
CA THR A 66 0.34 7.87 1.17
C THR A 66 -0.12 6.77 0.19
N TYR A 67 -0.08 5.49 0.58
CA TYR A 67 -0.62 4.38 -0.22
C TYR A 67 -2.14 4.48 -0.39
N TYR A 68 -2.88 4.87 0.65
CA TYR A 68 -4.31 5.14 0.51
C TYR A 68 -4.59 6.28 -0.47
N SER A 69 -3.71 7.28 -0.52
CA SER A 69 -3.79 8.34 -1.52
C SER A 69 -3.56 7.80 -2.95
N THR A 70 -2.68 6.82 -3.15
CA THR A 70 -2.55 6.11 -4.44
C THR A 70 -3.85 5.44 -4.85
N LEU A 71 -4.50 4.69 -3.95
CA LEU A 71 -5.77 4.01 -4.23
C LEU A 71 -6.90 4.99 -4.56
N LYS A 72 -6.88 6.19 -3.97
CA LYS A 72 -7.86 7.25 -4.22
C LYS A 72 -7.76 7.82 -5.64
N TYR A 73 -6.56 7.93 -6.19
CA TYR A 73 -6.32 8.65 -7.45
C TYR A 73 -6.08 7.74 -8.65
N SER A 74 -5.65 6.49 -8.44
CA SER A 74 -5.37 5.57 -9.54
C SER A 74 -6.63 4.89 -10.05
N THR A 75 -6.71 4.74 -11.38
CA THR A 75 -7.64 3.82 -12.04
C THR A 75 -6.91 2.65 -12.70
N ASN A 76 -5.57 2.63 -12.63
CA ASN A 76 -4.74 1.59 -13.16
C ASN A 76 -4.79 0.34 -12.27
N HIS A 77 -5.33 -0.75 -12.82
CA HIS A 77 -5.55 -2.00 -12.09
C HIS A 77 -4.25 -2.58 -11.50
N THR A 78 -3.14 -2.55 -12.24
CA THR A 78 -1.84 -3.01 -11.76
C THR A 78 -1.35 -2.19 -10.57
N LEU A 79 -1.40 -0.86 -10.65
CA LEU A 79 -0.95 0.02 -9.57
C LEU A 79 -1.82 -0.15 -8.32
N VAL A 80 -3.14 -0.25 -8.49
CA VAL A 80 -4.08 -0.54 -7.41
C VAL A 80 -3.74 -1.87 -6.74
N ALA A 81 -3.55 -2.94 -7.52
CA ALA A 81 -3.21 -4.27 -7.02
C ALA A 81 -1.89 -4.29 -6.22
N CYS A 82 -0.83 -3.70 -6.77
CA CYS A 82 0.46 -3.56 -6.09
C CYS A 82 0.34 -2.75 -4.79
N THR A 83 -0.50 -1.71 -4.78
CA THR A 83 -0.71 -0.87 -3.60
C THR A 83 -1.48 -1.63 -2.51
N LEU A 84 -2.56 -2.33 -2.87
CA LEU A 84 -3.31 -3.19 -1.95
C LEU A 84 -2.40 -4.27 -1.36
N PHE A 85 -1.56 -4.91 -2.18
CA PHE A 85 -0.61 -5.93 -1.73
C PHE A 85 0.39 -5.36 -0.73
N THR A 86 0.91 -4.16 -1.00
CA THR A 86 1.85 -3.48 -0.09
C THR A 86 1.19 -3.14 1.24
N ILE A 87 -0.05 -2.63 1.22
CA ILE A 87 -0.82 -2.35 2.44
C ILE A 87 -1.09 -3.65 3.23
N ALA A 88 -1.47 -4.73 2.54
CA ALA A 88 -1.70 -6.03 3.16
C ALA A 88 -0.44 -6.56 3.87
N ASN A 89 0.72 -6.47 3.22
CA ASN A 89 2.00 -6.86 3.82
C ASN A 89 2.33 -6.02 5.08
N VAL A 90 2.05 -4.71 5.05
CA VAL A 90 2.26 -3.86 6.24
C VAL A 90 1.39 -4.32 7.42
N TYR A 91 0.13 -4.69 7.16
CA TYR A 91 -0.74 -5.23 8.22
C TYR A 91 -0.30 -6.62 8.69
N PHE A 92 0.14 -7.48 7.76
CA PHE A 92 0.70 -8.78 8.08
C PHE A 92 1.93 -8.67 8.99
N GLU A 93 2.87 -7.77 8.68
CA GLU A 93 4.06 -7.48 9.50
C GLU A 93 3.71 -6.92 10.88
N ARG A 94 2.56 -6.25 11.01
CA ARG A 94 2.00 -5.78 12.28
C ARG A 94 1.21 -6.86 13.04
N ASN A 95 1.17 -8.10 12.53
CA ASN A 95 0.33 -9.20 13.02
C ASN A 95 -1.18 -8.90 13.04
N ASP A 96 -1.61 -7.91 12.25
CA ASP A 96 -3.02 -7.62 12.06
C ASP A 96 -3.54 -8.45 10.89
N TYR A 97 -3.71 -9.74 11.17
CA TYR A 97 -4.08 -10.74 10.17
C TYR A 97 -5.47 -10.50 9.57
N GLU A 98 -6.40 -9.96 10.35
CA GLU A 98 -7.75 -9.65 9.86
C GLU A 98 -7.71 -8.57 8.77
N ARG A 99 -7.03 -7.44 9.02
CA ARG A 99 -6.89 -6.39 8.01
C ARG A 99 -6.04 -6.83 6.83
N ALA A 100 -4.97 -7.60 7.07
CA ALA A 100 -4.14 -8.13 6.00
C ALA A 100 -4.98 -8.99 5.03
N LEU A 101 -5.80 -9.91 5.57
CA LEU A 101 -6.68 -10.76 4.77
C LEU A 101 -7.74 -9.96 4.00
N ASP A 102 -8.34 -8.93 4.59
CA ASP A 102 -9.30 -8.06 3.89
C ASP A 102 -8.66 -7.42 2.63
N TYR A 103 -7.42 -6.92 2.75
CA TYR A 103 -6.71 -6.34 1.61
C TYR A 103 -6.28 -7.38 0.57
N TYR A 104 -5.80 -8.56 0.99
CA TYR A 104 -5.50 -9.65 0.06
C TYR A 104 -6.74 -10.11 -0.69
N GLN A 105 -7.88 -10.22 0.00
CA GLN A 105 -9.15 -10.63 -0.59
C GLN A 105 -9.62 -9.63 -1.67
N LYS A 106 -9.47 -8.32 -1.44
CA LYS A 106 -9.75 -7.28 -2.45
C LYS A 106 -8.94 -7.45 -3.74
N ILE A 107 -7.72 -8.00 -3.66
CA ILE A 107 -6.89 -8.29 -4.84
C ILE A 107 -7.44 -9.52 -5.57
N VAL A 108 -7.79 -10.58 -4.83
CA VAL A 108 -8.35 -11.81 -5.39
C VAL A 108 -9.69 -11.58 -6.08
N GLU A 109 -10.54 -10.72 -5.52
CA GLU A 109 -11.83 -10.34 -6.13
C GLU A 109 -11.67 -9.47 -7.37
N SER A 110 -10.50 -8.90 -7.59
CA SER A 110 -10.21 -8.10 -8.78
C SER A 110 -9.64 -8.96 -9.89
N GLU A 111 -10.52 -9.49 -10.75
CA GLU A 111 -10.10 -10.30 -11.91
C GLU A 111 -9.00 -9.62 -12.74
N LYS A 112 -9.12 -8.31 -12.98
CA LYS A 112 -8.14 -7.52 -13.73
C LYS A 112 -6.78 -7.42 -13.04
N ALA A 113 -6.76 -7.31 -11.71
CA ALA A 113 -5.52 -7.27 -10.94
C ALA A 113 -4.72 -8.56 -11.06
N LEU A 114 -5.41 -9.70 -11.20
CA LEU A 114 -4.80 -11.03 -11.30
C LEU A 114 -4.21 -11.31 -12.69
N TYR A 115 -4.82 -10.77 -13.76
CA TYR A 115 -4.32 -10.95 -15.13
C TYR A 115 -3.16 -10.03 -15.50
N ASP A 116 -3.14 -8.80 -14.97
CA ASP A 116 -2.13 -7.81 -15.34
C ASP A 116 -0.80 -7.98 -14.57
N CYS A 117 -0.73 -8.92 -13.61
CA CYS A 117 0.45 -9.15 -12.79
C CYS A 117 0.63 -10.64 -12.45
N ASP A 118 1.23 -11.41 -13.36
CA ASP A 118 1.35 -12.88 -13.28
C ASP A 118 1.92 -13.43 -11.95
N SER A 119 2.80 -12.68 -11.28
CA SER A 119 3.42 -13.11 -10.01
C SER A 119 2.61 -12.76 -8.76
N LEU A 120 1.66 -11.83 -8.86
CA LEU A 120 0.89 -11.34 -7.72
C LEU A 120 -0.05 -12.39 -7.12
N PRO A 121 -0.82 -13.18 -7.90
CA PRO A 121 -1.73 -14.19 -7.35
C PRO A 121 -1.01 -15.20 -6.45
N SER A 122 0.13 -15.72 -6.90
CA SER A 122 0.91 -16.71 -6.14
C SER A 122 1.37 -16.17 -4.79
N ALA A 123 1.87 -14.93 -4.76
CA ALA A 123 2.32 -14.29 -3.53
C ALA A 123 1.16 -14.03 -2.55
N VAL A 124 0.00 -13.60 -3.07
CA VAL A 124 -1.21 -13.37 -2.27
C VAL A 124 -1.69 -14.67 -1.63
N TYR A 125 -1.91 -15.72 -2.42
CA TYR A 125 -2.39 -17.01 -1.90
C TYR A 125 -1.41 -17.63 -0.90
N THR A 126 -0.09 -17.53 -1.18
CA THR A 126 0.93 -18.03 -0.26
C THR A 126 0.84 -17.33 1.10
N THR A 127 0.73 -16.00 1.10
CA THR A 127 0.71 -15.23 2.35
C THR A 127 -0.60 -15.43 3.12
N MET A 128 -1.73 -15.51 2.42
CA MET A 128 -3.01 -15.89 3.05
C MET A 128 -2.94 -17.28 3.70
N GLY A 129 -2.31 -18.26 3.04
CA GLY A 129 -2.09 -19.59 3.60
C GLY A 129 -1.27 -19.57 4.90
N ILE A 130 -0.19 -18.78 4.93
CA ILE A 130 0.63 -18.56 6.14
C ILE A 130 -0.21 -17.94 7.26
N ILE A 131 -1.05 -16.96 6.94
CA ILE A 131 -1.93 -16.31 7.92
C ILE A 131 -2.96 -17.30 8.49
N TYR A 132 -3.60 -18.12 7.65
CA TYR A 132 -4.56 -19.11 8.14
C TYR A 132 -3.90 -20.14 9.06
N GLN A 133 -2.68 -20.58 8.73
CA GLN A 133 -1.92 -21.47 9.59
C GLN A 133 -1.58 -20.83 10.94
N SER A 134 -1.12 -19.57 10.96
CA SER A 134 -0.77 -18.88 12.21
C SER A 134 -1.99 -18.67 13.13
N MET A 135 -3.17 -18.41 12.55
CA MET A 135 -4.41 -18.29 13.31
C MET A 135 -4.89 -19.63 13.88
N GLU A 136 -4.72 -20.74 13.15
CA GLU A 136 -5.02 -22.08 13.64
C GLU A 136 -4.12 -22.47 14.83
N GLU A 137 -2.81 -22.26 14.70
CA GLU A 137 -1.83 -22.52 15.78
C GLU A 137 -2.11 -21.68 17.04
N THR A 138 -2.53 -20.42 16.87
CA THR A 138 -2.92 -19.56 17.99
C THR A 138 -4.18 -20.08 18.68
N THR A 139 -5.17 -20.50 17.91
CA THR A 139 -6.41 -21.07 18.44
C THR A 139 -6.15 -22.37 19.21
N GLN A 140 -5.28 -23.25 18.70
CA GLN A 140 -4.86 -24.45 19.41
C GLN A 140 -4.11 -24.14 20.71
N ASN A 141 -3.20 -23.16 20.73
CA ASN A 141 -2.48 -22.75 21.93
C ASN A 141 -3.40 -22.14 23.01
N ILE A 142 -4.49 -21.47 22.64
CA ILE A 142 -5.48 -20.94 23.58
C ILE A 142 -6.32 -22.07 24.19
N ILE A 143 -6.67 -23.10 23.40
CA ILE A 143 -7.48 -24.24 23.87
C ILE A 143 -6.64 -25.23 24.69
N ALA A 144 -5.35 -25.38 24.34
CA ALA A 144 -4.39 -26.22 25.05
C ALA A 144 -3.21 -25.36 25.54
N PRO A 145 -3.42 -24.47 26.53
CA PRO A 145 -2.31 -23.71 27.11
C PRO A 145 -1.29 -24.71 27.63
N LYS A 146 -0.02 -24.56 27.21
CA LYS A 146 1.07 -25.46 27.63
C LYS A 146 1.01 -25.61 29.16
N PRO A 147 0.96 -26.84 29.71
CA PRO A 147 0.93 -27.02 31.16
C PRO A 147 2.14 -26.31 31.76
N GLY A 148 1.85 -25.38 32.67
CA GLY A 148 2.70 -24.25 33.01
C GLY A 148 4.18 -24.58 33.21
N THR A 149 5.03 -23.71 32.65
CA THR A 149 6.36 -23.50 33.20
C THR A 149 6.18 -22.90 34.59
N LYS A 150 6.50 -23.70 35.61
CA LYS A 150 6.62 -23.28 37.01
C LYS A 150 7.64 -22.17 37.17
#